data_AF-A0A9X5GUI2-F1
#
_entry.id   AF-A0A9X5GUI2-F1
#
_cell.length_a   1.000
_cell.length_b   1.000
_cell.length_c   1.000
_cell.angle_alpha   90.00
_cell.angle_beta   90.00
_cell.angle_gamma   90.00
#
_symmetry.space_group_name_H-M   'P 1'
#
loop_
_entity.id
_entity.type
_entity.pdbx_description
1 polymer ?
#
loop_
_entity_poly.entity_id
_entity_poly.type
_entity_poly.pdbx_seq_one_letter_code
_entity_poly.pdbx_strand_id
1 'polypeptide(L)' 'MVQEMSDKELITITIDRYAELQRIKKANGNQENKELDYSIKLAVAKLSSLGVNVEDITL' A
#
# COMPACT_ATOMS: atom_id res chain seq x y z
N MET A 1 18.00 -9.50 18.05
CA MET A 1 16.69 -10.19 17.98
C MET A 1 15.90 -9.50 16.89
N VAL A 2 15.46 -10.23 15.86
CA VAL A 2 14.48 -9.68 14.91
C VAL A 2 13.16 -9.66 15.66
N GLN A 3 12.61 -8.47 15.89
CA GLN A 3 11.32 -8.33 16.54
C GLN A 3 10.28 -8.83 15.54
N GLU A 4 9.61 -9.94 15.85
CA GLU A 4 8.47 -10.40 15.04
C GLU A 4 7.41 -9.31 15.12
N MET A 5 7.19 -8.63 14.00
CA MET A 5 6.07 -7.70 13.87
C MET A 5 4.79 -8.50 13.94
N SER A 6 3.82 -8.04 14.73
CA SER A 6 2.50 -8.66 14.69
C SER A 6 1.83 -8.40 13.34
N ASP A 7 0.97 -9.32 12.90
CA ASP A 7 0.21 -9.16 11.65
C ASP A 7 -0.58 -7.84 11.62
N LYS A 8 -1.06 -7.36 12.78
CA LYS A 8 -1.77 -6.08 12.91
C LYS A 8 -0.87 -4.88 12.65
N GLU A 9 0.37 -4.89 13.14
CA GLU A 9 1.35 -3.84 12.87
C GLU A 9 1.76 -3.85 11.40
N LEU A 10 1.96 -5.04 10.83
CA LEU A 10 2.27 -5.20 9.41
C LEU A 10 1.14 -4.69 8.51
N ILE A 11 -0.12 -5.00 8.86
CA ILE A 11 -1.30 -4.47 8.19
C ILE A 11 -1.31 -2.94 8.26
N THR A 12 -1.16 -2.37 9.46
CA THR A 12 -1.19 -0.91 9.66
C THR A 12 -0.14 -0.20 8.81
N ILE A 13 1.11 -0.67 8.87
CA ILE A 13 2.21 -0.09 8.10
C ILE A 13 1.98 -0.23 6.59
N THR A 14 1.39 -1.35 6.15
CA THR A 14 1.10 -1.56 4.72
C THR A 14 -0.05 -0.65 4.25
N ILE A 15 -1.06 -0.38 5.09
CA ILE A 15 -2.13 0.58 4.81
C ILE A 15 -1.58 1.99 4.69
N ASP A 16 -0.76 2.43 5.65
CA ASP A 16 -0.13 3.75 5.63
C ASP A 16 0.72 3.92 4.35
N ARG A 17 1.49 2.88 4.01
CA ARG A 17 2.30 2.89 2.79
C ARG A 17 1.44 2.97 1.53
N TYR A 18 0.33 2.23 1.47
CA TYR A 18 -0.60 2.31 0.36
C TYR A 18 -1.19 3.71 0.22
N ALA A 19 -1.62 4.33 1.32
CA ALA A 19 -2.16 5.69 1.33
C ALA A 19 -1.14 6.73 0.84
N GLU A 20 0.12 6.62 1.27
CA GLU A 20 1.22 7.46 0.76
C GLU A 20 1.40 7.33 -0.75
N LEU A 21 1.46 6.10 -1.26
CA LEU A 21 1.65 5.84 -2.69
C LEU A 21 0.49 6.42 -3.51
N GLN A 22 -0.75 6.30 -3.01
CA GLN A 22 -1.92 6.90 -3.65
C GLN A 22 -1.85 8.44 -3.67
N ARG A 23 -1.36 9.08 -2.59
CA ARG A 23 -1.13 10.54 -2.56
C ARG A 23 -0.05 10.96 -3.54
N ILE A 24 1.05 10.21 -3.63
CA ILE A 24 2.12 10.48 -4.61
C ILE A 24 1.58 10.34 -6.03
N LYS A 25 0.79 9.29 -6.31
CA LYS A 25 0.17 9.09 -7.63
C LYS A 25 -0.75 10.25 -8.00
N LYS A 26 -1.55 10.74 -7.05
CA LYS A 26 -2.39 11.93 -7.24
C LYS A 26 -1.55 13.19 -7.49
N ALA A 27 -0.44 13.36 -6.77
CA ALA A 27 0.47 14.50 -6.94
C ALA A 27 1.24 14.48 -8.27
N ASN A 28 1.56 13.28 -8.79
CA ASN A 28 2.18 13.11 -10.11
C ASN A 28 1.24 13.45 -11.29
N GLY A 29 -0.06 13.61 -11.03
CA GLY A 29 -1.05 13.95 -12.06
C GLY A 29 -1.07 12.92 -13.19
N ASN A 30 -0.84 13.38 -14.42
CA ASN A 30 -0.85 12.54 -15.62
C ASN A 30 0.54 11.98 -15.98
N GLN A 31 1.54 12.18 -15.13
CA GLN A 31 2.88 11.63 -15.39
C GLN A 31 2.89 10.12 -15.11
N GLU A 32 3.12 9.33 -16.16
CA GLU A 32 3.25 7.89 -16.04
C GLU A 32 4.49 7.53 -15.19
N ASN A 33 4.28 6.72 -14.15
CA ASN A 33 5.36 6.19 -13.33
C ASN A 33 5.11 4.70 -13.06
N LYS A 34 5.72 3.86 -13.88
CA LYS A 34 5.55 2.40 -13.84
C LYS A 34 6.01 1.79 -12.50
N GLU A 35 7.04 2.37 -11.89
CA GLU A 35 7.53 1.93 -10.58
C GLU A 35 6.54 2.27 -9.46
N LEU A 36 5.90 3.43 -9.54
CA LEU A 36 4.85 3.82 -8.61
C LEU A 36 3.62 2.92 -8.76
N ASP A 37 3.20 2.66 -9.99
CA ASP A 37 2.08 1.75 -10.28
C ASP A 37 2.37 0.32 -9.81
N TYR A 38 3.59 -0.17 -10.02
CA TYR A 38 4.04 -1.46 -9.51
C TYR A 38 4.02 -1.50 -7.98
N SER A 39 4.54 -0.45 -7.33
CA SER A 39 4.56 -0.35 -5.87
C SER A 39 3.15 -0.34 -5.27
N ILE A 40 2.20 0.33 -5.92
CA ILE A 40 0.78 0.33 -5.52
C ILE A 40 0.20 -1.09 -5.66
N LYS A 41 0.41 -1.75 -6.80
CA LYS A 41 -0.07 -3.14 -7.00
C LYS A 41 0.52 -4.11 -5.98
N LEU A 42 1.80 -3.95 -5.64
CA LEU A 42 2.47 -4.78 -4.64
C LEU A 42 1.88 -4.55 -3.24
N ALA A 43 1.62 -3.30 -2.87
CA ALA A 43 0.97 -2.97 -1.60
C ALA A 43 -0.44 -3.58 -1.52
N VAL A 44 -1.21 -3.49 -2.62
CA VAL A 44 -2.54 -4.12 -2.72
C VAL A 44 -2.46 -5.62 -2.52
N ALA A 45 -1.58 -6.31 -3.24
CA ALA A 45 -1.42 -7.76 -3.14
C ALA A 45 -1.02 -8.20 -1.70
N LYS A 46 -0.15 -7.42 -1.04
CA LYS A 46 0.22 -7.67 0.36
C LYS A 46 -0.96 -7.50 1.31
N LEU A 47 -1.72 -6.42 1.19
CA LEU A 47 -2.94 -6.20 1.99
C LEU A 47 -3.96 -7.32 1.79
N SER A 48 -4.20 -7.72 0.54
CA SER A 48 -5.09 -8.85 0.24
C SER A 48 -4.60 -10.16 0.85
N SER A 49 -3.28 -10.42 0.83
CA SER A 49 -2.70 -11.61 1.47
C SER A 49 -2.82 -11.60 3.00
N LEU A 50 -2.92 -10.41 3.59
CA LEU A 50 -3.15 -10.19 5.03
C LEU A 50 -4.65 -10.14 5.39
N GLY A 51 -5.55 -10.40 4.42
CA GLY A 51 -6.99 -10.41 4.64
C GLY A 51 -7.65 -9.02 4.64
N VAL A 52 -6.96 -7.97 4.19
CA VAL A 52 -7.47 -6.60 4.09
C VAL A 52 -7.97 -6.34 2.68
N ASN A 53 -9.24 -5.95 2.55
CA ASN A 53 -9.78 -5.47 1.28
C ASN A 53 -9.38 -4.00 1.07
N VAL A 54 -8.77 -3.70 -0.07
CA VAL A 54 -8.19 -2.39 -0.37
C VAL A 54 -9.19 -1.49 -1.10
N GLU A 55 -10.26 -2.06 -1.65
CA GLU A 55 -11.38 -1.31 -2.25
C GLU A 55 -12.08 -0.42 -1.21
N ASP A 56 -12.03 -0.78 0.07
CA ASP A 56 -12.57 0.02 1.18
C ASP A 56 -11.68 1.23 1.55
N ILE A 57 -10.44 1.29 1.02
CA ILE A 57 -9.42 2.31 1.37
C ILE A 57 -9.24 3.33 0.25
N THR A 58 -9.82 3.10 -0.93
CA THR A 58 -9.80 4.05 -2.04
C THR A 58 -10.79 5.20 -1.83
N LEU A 59 -10.33 6.45 -1.97
CA LEU A 59 -11.16 7.66 -2.07
C LEU A 59 -11.80 7.79 -3.46
#